data_AF-A0A158JXW1-F1
#
_entry.id   AF-A0A158JXW1-F1
#
_cell.length_a   1.000
_cell.length_b   1.000
_cell.length_c   1.000
_cell.angle_alpha   90.00
_cell.angle_beta   90.00
_cell.angle_gamma   90.00
#
_symmetry.space_group_name_H-M   'P 1'
#
loop_
_entity.id
_entity.type
_entity.pdbx_description
1 polymer ?
#
loop_
_entity_poly.entity_id
_entity_poly.type
_entity_poly.pdbx_seq_one_letter_code
_entity_poly.pdbx_strand_id
1 'polypeptide(L)'
;MLTAGVLLVLAGFVGFFWLSGQEWYVRGAALAVGLIAGVAVGLLSAPGKGFIAFAKDSYKEVRKVVWPTRKEATQTTLVVFAFVLIMAIFLWLSDKSIEWVIFSVILGWR
;
A
#
# COMPACT_ATOMS: atom_id res chain seq x y z
N MET A 1 9.53 -27.24 -3.40
CA MET A 1 8.86 -27.09 -2.08
C MET A 1 7.75 -26.05 -2.12
N LEU A 2 7.98 -24.80 -2.57
CA LEU A 2 6.87 -23.85 -2.81
C LEU A 2 5.79 -24.40 -3.75
N THR A 3 6.23 -25.01 -4.86
CA THR A 3 5.35 -25.67 -5.82
C THR A 3 4.46 -26.73 -5.15
N ALA A 4 5.00 -27.51 -4.20
CA ALA A 4 4.23 -28.46 -3.42
C ALA A 4 3.22 -27.77 -2.48
N GLY A 5 3.58 -26.64 -1.88
CA GLY A 5 2.65 -25.82 -1.09
C GLY A 5 1.49 -25.28 -1.93
N VAL A 6 1.78 -24.76 -3.12
CA VAL A 6 0.75 -24.30 -4.08
C VAL A 6 -0.15 -25.45 -4.52
N LEU A 7 0.43 -26.63 -4.81
CA LEU A 7 -0.34 -27.82 -5.16
C LEU A 7 -1.24 -28.29 -4.02
N LEU A 8 -0.82 -28.17 -2.76
CA LEU A 8 -1.66 -28.51 -1.60
C LEU A 8 -2.85 -27.57 -1.44
N VAL A 9 -2.66 -26.26 -1.67
CA VAL A 9 -3.78 -25.30 -1.68
C VAL A 9 -4.75 -25.62 -2.82
N LEU A 10 -4.23 -25.88 -4.01
CA LEU A 10 -5.06 -26.26 -5.17
C LEU A 10 -5.78 -27.59 -4.93
N ALA A 11 -5.14 -28.57 -4.29
CA ALA A 11 -5.78 -29.83 -3.92
C ALA A 11 -6.91 -29.62 -2.89
N GLY A 12 -6.74 -28.75 -1.90
CA GLY A 12 -7.80 -28.37 -0.97
C GLY A 12 -8.97 -27.68 -1.66
N PHE A 13 -8.69 -26.80 -2.62
CA PHE A 13 -9.70 -26.12 -3.42
C PHE A 13 -10.46 -27.09 -4.34
N VAL A 14 -9.76 -27.98 -5.04
CA VAL A 14 -10.39 -29.02 -5.88
C VAL A 14 -11.20 -29.98 -5.02
N GLY A 15 -10.67 -30.39 -3.85
CA GLY A 15 -11.38 -31.22 -2.88
C GLY A 15 -12.69 -30.60 -2.40
N PHE A 16 -12.74 -29.28 -2.21
CA PHE A 16 -13.96 -28.55 -1.87
C PHE A 16 -15.05 -28.69 -2.94
N PHE A 17 -14.70 -28.59 -4.23
CA PHE A 17 -15.65 -28.77 -5.34
C PHE A 17 -16.06 -30.23 -5.54
N TRP A 18 -15.15 -31.18 -5.31
CA TRP A 18 -15.44 -32.59 -5.48
C TRP A 18 -16.36 -33.13 -4.39
N LEU A 19 -16.25 -32.61 -3.16
CA LEU A 19 -17.16 -32.92 -2.05
C LEU A 19 -18.48 -32.12 -2.12
N SER A 20 -18.86 -31.59 -3.29
CA SER A 20 -20.08 -30.80 -3.51
C SER A 20 -21.40 -31.55 -3.23
N GLY A 21 -21.35 -32.85 -2.93
CA GLY A 21 -22.49 -33.65 -2.46
C GLY A 21 -22.58 -33.83 -0.93
N GLN A 22 -21.59 -33.40 -0.14
CA GLN A 22 -21.55 -33.60 1.32
C GLN A 22 -21.96 -32.36 2.11
N GLU A 23 -22.26 -32.52 3.40
CA GLU A 23 -22.51 -31.45 4.37
C GLU A 23 -21.42 -30.37 4.36
N TRP A 24 -21.80 -29.12 4.61
CA TRP A 24 -20.92 -27.95 4.44
C TRP A 24 -19.66 -28.00 5.33
N TYR A 25 -19.77 -28.60 6.53
CA TYR A 25 -18.67 -28.75 7.48
C TYR A 25 -17.50 -29.56 6.91
N VAL A 26 -17.79 -30.63 6.17
CA VAL A 26 -16.75 -31.53 5.62
C VAL A 26 -16.00 -30.86 4.48
N ARG A 27 -16.72 -30.09 3.65
CA ARG A 27 -16.10 -29.27 2.59
C ARG A 27 -15.20 -28.19 3.19
N GLY A 28 -15.71 -27.47 4.18
CA GLY A 28 -14.96 -26.43 4.88
C GLY A 28 -13.68 -26.97 5.52
N ALA A 29 -13.76 -28.16 6.14
CA ALA A 29 -12.60 -28.84 6.71
C ALA A 29 -11.56 -29.23 5.65
N ALA A 30 -11.97 -29.78 4.51
CA ALA A 30 -11.05 -30.15 3.43
C ALA A 30 -10.29 -28.95 2.86
N LEU A 31 -10.99 -27.82 2.65
CA LEU A 31 -10.38 -26.57 2.21
C LEU A 31 -9.41 -26.03 3.26
N ALA A 32 -9.82 -26.00 4.53
CA ALA A 32 -8.99 -25.50 5.63
C ALA A 32 -7.70 -26.31 5.77
N VAL A 33 -7.77 -27.65 5.72
CA VAL A 33 -6.61 -28.53 5.79
C VAL A 33 -5.66 -28.29 4.62
N GLY A 34 -6.17 -28.21 3.39
CA GLY A 34 -5.34 -27.93 2.21
C GLY A 34 -4.66 -26.56 2.28
N LEU A 35 -5.38 -25.54 2.76
CA LEU A 35 -4.85 -24.19 2.96
C LEU A 35 -3.75 -24.17 4.03
N ILE A 36 -4.00 -24.76 5.19
CA ILE A 36 -3.05 -24.81 6.32
C ILE A 36 -1.80 -25.57 5.91
N ALA A 37 -1.95 -26.75 5.28
CA ALA A 37 -0.82 -27.54 4.82
C ALA A 37 0.00 -26.79 3.74
N GLY A 38 -0.68 -26.15 2.79
CA GLY A 38 -0.03 -25.36 1.75
C GLY A 38 0.76 -24.17 2.29
N VAL A 39 0.19 -23.43 3.25
CA VAL A 39 0.86 -22.31 3.94
C VAL A 39 2.04 -22.82 4.76
N ALA A 40 1.88 -23.91 5.53
CA ALA A 40 2.96 -24.47 6.33
C ALA A 40 4.16 -24.90 5.45
N VAL A 41 3.90 -25.62 4.36
CA VAL A 41 4.94 -26.02 3.40
C VAL A 41 5.54 -24.81 2.68
N GLY A 42 4.74 -23.80 2.39
CA GLY A 42 5.17 -22.53 1.80
C GLY A 42 6.15 -21.77 2.71
N LEU A 43 5.81 -21.61 3.99
CA LEU A 43 6.64 -20.90 4.98
C LEU A 43 7.93 -21.67 5.32
N LEU A 44 7.89 -23.00 5.35
CA LEU A 44 9.07 -23.84 5.61
C LEU A 44 10.02 -23.97 4.41
N SER A 45 9.58 -23.56 3.21
CA SER A 45 10.41 -23.59 2.00
C SER A 45 11.54 -22.56 2.04
N ALA A 46 12.59 -22.76 1.23
CA ALA A 46 13.73 -21.83 1.13
C ALA A 46 13.34 -20.36 0.91
N PRO A 47 12.47 -20.01 -0.05
CA PRO A 47 12.00 -18.62 -0.23
C PRO A 47 11.06 -18.16 0.88
N GLY A 48 10.27 -19.05 1.51
CA GLY A 48 9.45 -18.71 2.68
C GLY A 48 10.29 -18.30 3.89
N LYS A 49 11.36 -19.04 4.18
CA LYS A 49 12.35 -18.68 5.20
C LYS A 49 13.06 -17.37 4.87
N GLY A 50 13.40 -17.14 3.60
CA GLY A 50 13.97 -15.88 3.12
C GLY A 50 13.05 -14.68 3.35
N PHE A 51 11.75 -14.82 3.06
CA PHE A 51 10.76 -13.79 3.32
C PHE A 51 10.62 -13.47 4.82
N ILE A 52 10.59 -14.49 5.68
CA ILE A 52 10.53 -14.30 7.14
C ILE A 52 11.77 -13.56 7.65
N ALA A 53 12.96 -13.94 7.17
CA ALA A 53 14.20 -13.26 7.52
C ALA A 53 14.19 -11.80 7.06
N PHE A 54 13.78 -11.54 5.81
CA PHE A 54 13.64 -10.19 5.26
C PHE A 54 12.64 -9.33 6.05
N ALA A 55 11.49 -9.89 6.43
CA ALA A 55 10.51 -9.18 7.25
C ALA A 55 11.06 -8.83 8.63
N LYS A 56 11.81 -9.76 9.25
CA LYS A 56 12.49 -9.53 10.53
C LYS A 56 13.55 -8.43 10.42
N ASP A 57 14.33 -8.42 9.35
CA ASP A 57 15.35 -7.40 9.12
C ASP A 57 14.74 -6.03 8.78
N SER A 58 13.67 -6.00 7.98
CA SER A 58 12.88 -4.79 7.72
C SER A 58 12.33 -4.18 9.01
N TYR A 59 11.82 -5.02 9.92
CA TYR A 59 11.32 -4.55 11.21
C TYR A 59 12.43 -4.01 12.12
N LYS A 60 13.63 -4.61 12.09
CA LYS A 60 14.80 -4.04 12.78
C LYS A 60 15.18 -2.67 12.20
N GLU A 61 15.09 -2.50 10.89
CA GLU A 61 15.42 -1.23 10.23
C GLU A 61 14.40 -0.14 10.57
N VAL A 62 13.11 -0.47 10.59
CA VAL A 62 12.05 0.45 11.04
C VAL A 62 12.29 0.91 12.49
N ARG A 63 12.84 0.04 13.36
CA ARG A 63 13.21 0.45 14.73
C ARG A 63 14.37 1.44 14.79
N LYS A 64 15.19 1.54 13.75
CA LYS A 64 16.25 2.56 13.64
C LYS A 64 15.73 3.89 13.13
N VAL A 65 14.49 3.94 12.62
CA VAL A 65 13.88 5.19 12.18
C VAL A 65 13.63 6.06 13.39
N VAL A 66 14.39 7.15 13.47
CA VAL A 66 14.19 8.20 14.47
C VAL A 66 12.94 8.97 14.04
N TRP A 67 11.85 8.77 14.77
CA TRP A 67 10.62 9.51 14.52
C TRP A 67 10.81 10.96 14.93
N PRO A 68 10.41 11.92 14.06
CA PRO A 68 10.62 13.33 14.32
C PRO A 68 9.87 13.75 15.57
N THR A 69 10.45 14.67 16.33
CA THR A 69 9.73 15.27 17.46
C THR A 69 8.55 16.10 16.95
N ARG A 70 7.54 16.36 17.80
CA ARG A 70 6.40 17.23 17.42
C ARG A 70 6.86 18.60 16.89
N LYS A 71 7.98 19.11 17.40
CA LYS A 71 8.57 20.38 16.96
C LYS A 71 9.13 20.29 15.54
N GLU A 72 9.92 19.26 15.23
CA GLU A 72 10.50 19.05 13.89
C GLU A 72 9.43 18.79 12.83
N ALA A 73 8.41 17.99 13.16
CA ALA A 73 7.29 17.73 12.27
C ALA A 73 6.50 19.01 11.95
N THR A 74 6.25 19.84 12.97
CA THR A 74 5.57 21.13 12.80
C THR A 74 6.43 22.10 12.00
N GLN A 75 7.74 22.16 12.25
CA GLN A 75 8.67 23.01 11.51
C GLN A 75 8.71 22.64 10.02
N THR A 76 8.81 21.35 9.71
CA THR A 76 8.81 20.88 8.32
C THR A 76 7.48 21.22 7.63
N THR A 77 6.36 21.05 8.34
CA THR A 77 5.03 21.44 7.82
C THR A 77 4.93 22.94 7.56
N LEU A 78 5.42 23.78 8.48
CA LEU A 78 5.43 25.23 8.33
C LEU A 78 6.30 25.69 7.15
N VAL A 79 7.44 25.04 6.92
CA VAL A 79 8.30 25.32 5.76
C VAL A 79 7.57 25.03 4.46
N VAL A 80 6.92 23.86 4.35
CA VAL A 80 6.12 23.50 3.17
C VAL A 80 4.93 24.47 3.00
N PHE A 81 4.27 24.84 4.10
CA PHE A 81 3.14 25.77 4.07
C PHE A 81 3.57 27.17 3.59
N ALA A 82 4.71 27.67 4.06
CA ALA A 82 5.28 28.93 3.60
C ALA A 82 5.61 28.89 2.10
N PHE A 83 6.21 27.80 1.62
CA PHE A 83 6.49 27.61 0.20
C PHE A 83 5.21 27.63 -0.66
N VAL A 84 4.19 26.89 -0.24
CA VAL A 84 2.89 26.85 -0.93
C VAL A 84 2.21 28.22 -0.90
N LEU A 85 2.28 28.96 0.20
CA LEU A 85 1.71 30.31 0.32
C LEU A 85 2.37 31.29 -0.66
N ILE A 86 3.70 31.26 -0.77
CA ILE A 86 4.43 32.07 -1.75
C ILE A 86 3.98 31.74 -3.16
N MET A 87 3.83 30.44 -3.48
CA MET A 87 3.41 30.03 -4.81
C MET A 87 1.96 30.39 -5.11
N ALA A 88 1.07 30.29 -4.12
CA ALA A 88 -0.31 30.73 -4.25
C ALA A 88 -0.40 32.23 -4.52
N ILE A 89 0.39 33.06 -3.81
CA ILE A 89 0.43 34.52 -4.04
C ILE A 89 0.99 34.83 -5.42
N PHE A 90 2.05 34.15 -5.85
CA PHE A 90 2.64 34.35 -7.17
C PHE A 90 1.64 34.01 -8.29
N LEU A 91 0.98 32.85 -8.21
CA LEU A 91 -0.04 32.45 -9.17
C LEU A 91 -1.22 33.41 -9.16
N TRP A 92 -1.72 33.79 -7.98
CA TRP A 92 -2.79 34.77 -7.85
C TRP A 92 -2.45 36.12 -8.50
N LEU A 93 -1.22 36.61 -8.31
CA LEU A 93 -0.75 37.84 -8.94
C LEU A 93 -0.62 37.69 -10.45
N SER A 94 -0.11 36.55 -10.92
CA SER A 94 -0.02 36.23 -12.34
C SER A 94 -1.40 36.22 -12.98
N ASP A 95 -2.35 35.49 -12.38
CA ASP A 95 -3.74 35.39 -12.86
C ASP A 95 -4.39 36.77 -12.92
N LYS A 96 -4.21 37.60 -11.88
CA LYS A 96 -4.74 38.98 -11.86
C LYS A 96 -4.08 39.90 -12.88
N SER A 97 -2.78 39.75 -13.11
CA SER A 97 -2.09 40.54 -14.14
C SER A 97 -2.57 40.15 -15.54
N ILE A 98 -2.78 38.86 -15.81
CA ILE A 98 -3.32 38.36 -17.08
C ILE A 98 -4.76 38.85 -17.26
N GLU A 99 -5.60 38.74 -16.22
CA GLU A 99 -6.97 39.24 -16.22
C GLU A 99 -7.01 40.74 -16.58
N TRP A 100 -6.18 41.55 -15.91
CA TRP A 100 -6.07 42.98 -16.17
C TRP A 100 -5.59 43.30 -17.60
N VAL A 101 -4.57 42.60 -18.10
CA VAL A 101 -4.07 42.79 -19.48
C VAL A 101 -5.16 42.42 -20.50
N ILE A 102 -5.86 41.31 -20.32
CA ILE A 102 -6.92 40.87 -21.23
C ILE A 102 -8.08 41.88 -21.23
N PHE A 103 -8.56 42.30 -20.05
CA PHE A 103 -9.66 43.28 -19.98
C PHE A 103 -9.28 44.65 -20.53
N SER A 104 -8.03 45.11 -20.31
CA SER A 104 -7.58 46.41 -20.80
C SER A 104 -7.30 46.43 -22.31
N VAL A 105 -6.70 45.37 -22.86
CA VAL A 105 -6.28 45.32 -24.27
C VAL A 105 -7.35 44.77 -25.20
N ILE A 106 -8.05 43.71 -24.80
CA ILE A 106 -9.04 43.04 -25.66
C ILE A 106 -10.45 43.55 -25.39
N LEU A 107 -10.82 43.71 -24.12
CA LEU A 107 -12.17 44.14 -23.73
C LEU A 107 -12.27 45.67 -23.57
N GLY A 108 -11.47 46.40 -24.34
CA GLY A 108 -11.29 47.85 -24.27
C GLY A 108 -12.58 48.59 -23.91
N TRP A 109 -12.59 49.10 -22.68
CA TRP A 109 -13.36 50.25 -22.21
C TRP A 109 -14.83 50.34 -22.68
N ARG A 110 -15.75 50.17 -21.72
CA ARG A 110 -16.74 51.22 -21.45
C ARG A 110 -16.39 51.93 -20.15
#